data_AF-X1H7Y7-F1
#
_entry.id   AF-X1H7Y7-F1
#
_cell.length_a   1.000
_cell.length_b   1.000
_cell.length_c   1.000
_cell.angle_alpha   90.00
_cell.angle_beta   90.00
_cell.angle_gamma   90.00
#
_symmetry.space_group_name_H-M   'P 1'
#
loop_
_entity.id
_entity.type
_entity.pdbx_description
1 polymer ?
#
loop_
_entity_poly.entity_id
_entity_poly.type
_entity_poly.pdbx_seq_one_letter_code
_entity_poly.pdbx_strand_id
1 'polypeptide(L)'
;RRIPSLREILQQFGADLLMRLTGQCDSMDELADLLEAAIEPDCPSHLRDGGVIRTGFNEELDRLRSISRDGQSWLRNYQKEQAQRTGIAHLKIGYNRVFGYYIEISRSAADKVPADYVRKQTIKNAERYITDELKEYETQALSAEEKALELEQQLFEDIRRQSAQYVSRLQQLADTLAQCDCLAALGFLAKRRNYIRPKMTDGSELIINDGKHPVLGEALGPEFVPNDIELGGKAGDYLIVTGPNMSGKSTYIRQTALLILMAQA
;
A
#
# COMPACT_ATOMS: atom_id res chain seq x y z
N ARG A 1 8.67 -6.65 -6.14
CA ARG A 1 9.90 -7.49 -6.15
C ARG A 1 11.16 -6.69 -5.77
N ARG A 2 11.52 -6.59 -4.49
CA ARG A 2 12.77 -5.92 -4.04
C ARG A 2 13.70 -6.83 -3.24
N ILE A 3 13.19 -7.96 -2.75
CA ILE A 3 13.94 -8.90 -1.92
C ILE A 3 15.17 -9.49 -2.61
N PRO A 4 15.14 -9.87 -3.91
CA PRO A 4 16.34 -10.39 -4.58
C PRO A 4 17.50 -9.40 -4.57
N SER A 5 17.25 -8.12 -4.87
CA SER A 5 18.28 -7.08 -4.83
C SER A 5 18.83 -6.85 -3.42
N LEU A 6 17.97 -6.91 -2.39
CA LEU A 6 18.42 -6.84 -1.00
C LEU A 6 19.35 -8.03 -0.67
N ARG A 7 18.98 -9.23 -1.11
CA ARG A 7 19.78 -10.44 -0.90
C ARG A 7 21.16 -10.34 -1.54
N GLU A 8 21.25 -9.82 -2.76
CA GLU A 8 22.53 -9.57 -3.45
C GLU A 8 23.43 -8.59 -2.68
N ILE A 9 22.85 -7.55 -2.07
CA ILE A 9 23.59 -6.61 -1.23
C ILE A 9 24.09 -7.31 0.04
N LEU A 10 23.23 -8.07 0.72
CA LEU A 10 23.59 -8.74 1.97
C LEU A 10 24.67 -9.83 1.79
N GLN A 11 24.71 -10.49 0.62
CA GLN A 11 25.74 -11.48 0.28
C GLN A 11 27.16 -10.90 0.21
N GLN A 12 27.32 -9.58 0.08
CA GLN A 12 28.64 -8.94 0.04
C GLN A 12 29.29 -8.87 1.43
N PHE A 13 28.55 -9.18 2.50
CA PHE A 13 29.04 -9.11 3.88
C PHE A 13 29.37 -10.50 4.42
N GLY A 14 30.49 -10.62 5.14
CA GLY A 14 30.95 -11.87 5.76
C GLY A 14 30.58 -12.05 7.23
N ALA A 15 29.76 -11.16 7.82
CA ALA A 15 29.36 -11.27 9.22
C ALA A 15 28.28 -12.35 9.40
N ASP A 16 28.45 -13.25 10.38
CA ASP A 16 27.54 -14.39 10.61
C ASP A 16 26.07 -13.99 10.72
N LEU A 17 25.79 -12.89 11.42
CA LEU A 17 24.44 -12.35 11.54
C LEU A 17 23.84 -12.00 10.17
N LEU A 18 24.60 -11.30 9.32
CA LEU A 18 24.14 -10.87 8.00
C LEU A 18 24.00 -12.06 7.04
N MET A 19 24.89 -13.06 7.12
CA MET A 19 24.77 -14.30 6.36
C MET A 19 23.50 -15.07 6.74
N ARG A 20 23.19 -15.14 8.04
CA ARG A 20 21.94 -15.74 8.53
C ARG A 20 20.71 -14.99 8.01
N LEU A 21 20.69 -13.66 8.11
CA LEU A 21 19.59 -12.84 7.58
C LEU A 21 19.43 -13.01 6.06
N THR A 22 20.54 -13.09 5.32
CA THR A 22 20.53 -13.37 3.87
C THR A 22 19.85 -14.70 3.54
N GLY A 23 20.06 -15.73 4.36
CA GLY A 23 19.41 -17.04 4.22
C GLY A 23 17.91 -17.02 4.56
N GLN A 24 17.47 -16.05 5.37
CA GLN A 24 16.07 -15.85 5.78
C GLN A 24 15.31 -14.88 4.85
N CYS A 25 16.00 -14.19 3.94
CA CYS A 25 15.40 -13.36 2.91
C CYS A 25 14.74 -14.22 1.81
N ASP A 26 13.56 -14.74 2.12
CA ASP A 26 12.67 -15.42 1.19
C ASP A 26 12.10 -14.43 0.16
N SER A 27 12.29 -14.71 -1.15
CA SER A 27 11.87 -13.82 -2.23
C SER A 27 10.36 -13.72 -2.40
N MET A 28 9.61 -14.71 -1.90
CA MET A 28 8.15 -14.83 -2.08
C MET A 28 7.72 -14.75 -3.55
N ASP A 29 8.56 -15.25 -4.47
CA ASP A 29 8.30 -15.10 -5.91
C ASP A 29 6.95 -15.72 -6.30
N GLU A 30 6.55 -16.84 -5.68
CA GLU A 30 5.26 -17.48 -5.99
C GLU A 30 4.06 -16.60 -5.62
N LEU A 31 4.13 -15.94 -4.45
CA LEU A 31 3.09 -15.00 -4.01
C LEU A 31 3.12 -13.72 -4.84
N ALA A 32 4.31 -13.21 -5.17
CA ALA A 32 4.46 -12.05 -6.02
C ALA A 32 3.90 -12.30 -7.42
N ASP A 33 4.19 -13.46 -8.01
CA ASP A 33 3.66 -13.89 -9.30
C ASP A 33 2.13 -13.98 -9.27
N LEU A 34 1.54 -14.59 -8.22
CA LEU A 34 0.08 -14.66 -8.05
C LEU A 34 -0.55 -13.27 -7.99
N LEU A 35 -0.04 -12.39 -7.12
CA LEU A 35 -0.61 -11.05 -6.92
C LEU A 35 -0.42 -10.17 -8.15
N GLU A 36 0.75 -10.26 -8.81
CA GLU A 36 1.01 -9.55 -10.06
C GLU A 36 0.15 -10.09 -11.21
N ALA A 37 -0.16 -11.38 -11.29
CA ALA A 37 -1.07 -11.89 -12.31
C ALA A 37 -2.53 -11.49 -12.04
N ALA A 38 -2.92 -11.43 -10.76
CA ALA A 38 -4.32 -11.38 -10.37
C ALA A 38 -4.86 -9.99 -10.05
N ILE A 39 -4.04 -9.08 -9.52
CA ILE A 39 -4.50 -7.79 -8.99
C ILE A 39 -4.11 -6.64 -9.92
N GLU A 40 -5.08 -5.77 -10.21
CA GLU A 40 -4.85 -4.52 -10.94
C GLU A 40 -4.06 -3.55 -10.03
N PRO A 41 -2.90 -2.99 -10.46
CA PRO A 41 -2.09 -2.12 -9.61
C PRO A 41 -2.82 -0.86 -9.16
N ASP A 42 -3.69 -0.32 -10.02
CA ASP A 42 -4.51 0.86 -9.76
C ASP A 42 -5.96 0.47 -9.42
N CYS A 43 -6.15 -0.62 -8.66
CA CYS A 43 -7.48 -1.09 -8.27
C CYS A 43 -8.24 -0.10 -7.35
N PRO A 44 -9.57 -0.06 -7.41
CA PRO A 44 -10.39 0.73 -6.48
C PRO A 44 -10.23 0.29 -5.01
N SER A 45 -10.51 1.22 -4.08
CA SER A 45 -10.39 0.96 -2.64
C SER A 45 -11.50 0.07 -2.07
N HIS A 46 -12.61 -0.09 -2.79
CA HIS A 46 -13.72 -0.93 -2.36
C HIS A 46 -14.03 -2.00 -3.41
N LEU A 47 -14.10 -3.24 -2.96
CA LEU A 47 -14.41 -4.40 -3.81
C LEU A 47 -15.78 -4.29 -4.51
N ARG A 48 -16.73 -3.58 -3.89
CA ARG A 48 -18.07 -3.33 -4.47
C ARG A 48 -18.04 -2.49 -5.75
N ASP A 49 -16.96 -1.75 -5.97
CA ASP A 49 -16.80 -0.89 -7.14
C ASP A 49 -16.22 -1.68 -8.34
N GLY A 50 -15.85 -2.95 -8.14
CA GLY A 50 -15.22 -3.82 -9.13
C GLY A 50 -13.83 -3.34 -9.56
N GLY A 51 -13.25 -3.99 -10.58
CA GLY A 51 -11.98 -3.55 -11.18
C GLY A 51 -10.74 -3.82 -10.32
N VAL A 52 -10.83 -4.75 -9.37
CA VAL A 52 -9.72 -5.23 -8.54
C VAL A 52 -8.93 -6.32 -9.23
N ILE A 53 -9.62 -7.24 -9.90
CA ILE A 53 -9.02 -8.36 -10.62
C ILE A 53 -8.54 -7.88 -11.99
N ARG A 54 -7.28 -8.21 -12.32
CA ARG A 54 -6.61 -7.83 -13.55
C ARG A 54 -7.25 -8.52 -14.77
N THR A 55 -7.27 -7.81 -15.90
CA THR A 55 -7.69 -8.39 -17.19
C THR A 55 -6.74 -9.51 -17.60
N GLY A 56 -7.27 -10.64 -18.07
CA GLY A 56 -6.51 -11.82 -18.47
C GLY A 56 -6.29 -12.83 -17.34
N PHE A 57 -6.71 -12.52 -16.10
CA PHE A 57 -6.61 -13.47 -14.99
C PHE A 57 -7.71 -14.53 -15.04
N ASN A 58 -8.90 -14.17 -15.50
CA ASN A 58 -10.03 -15.09 -15.63
C ASN A 58 -10.84 -14.78 -16.90
N GLU A 59 -10.90 -15.76 -17.81
CA GLU A 59 -11.54 -15.61 -19.12
C GLU A 59 -13.04 -15.28 -19.02
N GLU A 60 -13.75 -15.87 -18.04
CA GLU A 60 -15.18 -15.61 -17.87
C GLU A 60 -15.44 -14.22 -17.30
N LEU A 61 -14.62 -13.74 -16.36
CA LEU A 61 -14.71 -12.37 -15.87
C LEU A 61 -14.43 -11.36 -17.00
N ASP A 62 -13.43 -11.62 -17.84
CA ASP A 62 -13.11 -10.78 -18.99
C ASP A 62 -14.27 -10.76 -20.00
N ARG A 63 -14.89 -11.92 -20.25
CA ARG A 63 -16.07 -12.05 -21.08
C ARG A 63 -17.24 -11.24 -20.51
N LEU A 64 -17.55 -11.37 -19.22
CA LEU A 64 -18.64 -10.62 -18.59
C LEU A 64 -18.38 -9.10 -18.65
N ARG A 65 -17.15 -8.65 -18.42
CA ARG A 65 -16.74 -7.24 -18.57
C ARG A 65 -16.82 -6.74 -20.02
N SER A 66 -16.55 -7.61 -20.99
CA SER A 66 -16.66 -7.26 -22.41
C SER A 66 -18.11 -6.93 -22.80
N ILE A 67 -19.10 -7.63 -22.25
CA ILE A 67 -20.53 -7.36 -22.49
C ILE A 67 -20.88 -5.94 -22.05
N SER A 68 -20.40 -5.48 -20.89
CA SER A 68 -20.61 -4.10 -20.43
C SER A 68 -19.90 -3.06 -21.31
N ARG A 69 -18.68 -3.35 -21.80
CA ARG A 69 -17.93 -2.45 -22.70
C ARG A 69 -18.56 -2.35 -24.08
N ASP A 70 -18.91 -3.49 -24.68
CA ASP A 70 -19.62 -3.56 -25.96
C ASP A 70 -20.99 -2.91 -25.86
N GLY A 71 -21.58 -2.96 -24.67
CA GLY A 71 -22.80 -2.26 -24.33
C GLY A 71 -22.77 -0.75 -24.56
N GLN A 72 -21.67 -0.07 -24.22
CA GLN A 72 -21.50 1.36 -24.53
C GLN A 72 -21.50 1.62 -26.05
N SER A 73 -20.94 0.71 -26.83
CA SER A 73 -20.95 0.79 -28.30
C SER A 73 -22.34 0.49 -28.86
N TRP A 74 -23.04 -0.50 -28.32
CA TRP A 74 -24.42 -0.82 -28.67
C TRP A 74 -25.34 0.38 -28.40
N LEU A 75 -25.27 1.01 -27.22
CA LEU A 75 -26.06 2.19 -26.88
C LEU A 75 -25.80 3.36 -27.83
N ARG A 76 -24.55 3.59 -28.24
CA ARG A 76 -24.21 4.63 -29.23
C ARG A 76 -24.82 4.35 -30.61
N ASN A 77 -24.80 3.10 -31.05
CA ASN A 77 -25.38 2.71 -32.34
C ASN A 77 -26.90 2.78 -32.28
N TYR A 78 -27.50 2.28 -31.20
CA TYR A 78 -28.92 2.36 -30.94
C TYR A 78 -29.41 3.83 -30.92
N GLN A 79 -28.69 4.74 -30.27
CA GLN A 79 -29.03 6.17 -30.28
C GLN A 79 -29.04 6.76 -31.70
N LYS A 80 -28.03 6.42 -32.53
CA LYS A 80 -27.94 6.90 -33.91
C LYS A 80 -29.09 6.38 -34.76
N GLU A 81 -29.41 5.10 -34.63
CA GLU A 81 -30.51 4.46 -35.35
C GLU A 81 -31.85 5.09 -34.97
N GLN A 82 -32.12 5.28 -33.68
CA GLN A 82 -33.35 5.93 -33.23
C GLN A 82 -33.43 7.40 -33.66
N ALA A 83 -32.31 8.14 -33.64
CA ALA A 83 -32.27 9.51 -34.13
C ALA A 83 -32.57 9.60 -35.65
N GLN A 84 -32.06 8.66 -36.46
CA GLN A 84 -32.37 8.58 -37.89
C GLN A 84 -33.83 8.17 -38.13
N ARG A 85 -34.32 7.15 -37.41
CA ARG A 85 -35.69 6.63 -37.54
C ARG A 85 -36.76 7.67 -37.20
N THR A 86 -36.54 8.47 -36.16
CA THR A 86 -37.51 9.47 -35.67
C THR A 86 -37.30 10.86 -36.26
N GLY A 87 -36.15 11.12 -36.88
CA GLY A 87 -35.75 12.47 -37.32
C GLY A 87 -35.45 13.43 -36.16
N ILE A 88 -35.21 12.93 -34.95
CA ILE A 88 -34.93 13.72 -33.74
C ILE A 88 -33.41 13.72 -33.48
N ALA A 89 -32.71 14.72 -34.01
CA ALA A 89 -31.25 14.81 -33.95
C ALA A 89 -30.67 14.90 -32.52
N HIS A 90 -31.44 15.40 -31.54
CA HIS A 90 -30.99 15.61 -30.16
C HIS A 90 -31.51 14.57 -29.16
N LEU A 91 -31.94 13.40 -29.64
CA LEU A 91 -32.33 12.27 -28.80
C LEU A 91 -31.12 11.80 -27.98
N LYS A 92 -31.32 11.61 -26.67
CA LYS A 92 -30.27 11.13 -25.76
C LYS A 92 -30.71 9.85 -25.06
N ILE A 93 -29.80 8.90 -24.96
CA ILE A 93 -29.99 7.76 -24.06
C ILE A 93 -29.35 8.11 -22.73
N GLY A 94 -30.11 7.95 -21.65
CA GLY A 94 -29.65 8.14 -20.28
C GLY A 94 -29.88 6.90 -19.44
N TYR A 95 -29.27 6.87 -18.25
CA TYR A 95 -29.50 5.85 -17.23
C TYR A 95 -29.90 6.51 -15.92
N ASN A 96 -30.82 5.90 -15.19
CA ASN A 96 -31.21 6.30 -13.84
C ASN A 96 -31.35 5.04 -12.98
N ARG A 97 -30.78 5.06 -11.77
CA ARG A 97 -30.84 3.97 -10.80
C ARG A 97 -32.26 3.46 -10.48
N VAL A 98 -33.29 4.31 -10.61
CA VAL A 98 -34.69 3.93 -10.26
C VAL A 98 -35.46 3.32 -11.43
N PHE A 99 -35.24 3.80 -12.65
CA PHE A 99 -36.06 3.44 -13.82
C PHE A 99 -35.29 2.79 -14.96
N GLY A 100 -33.98 2.66 -14.81
CA GLY A 100 -33.14 2.02 -15.79
C GLY A 100 -32.66 2.94 -16.91
N TYR A 101 -32.32 2.34 -18.04
CA TYR A 101 -32.05 3.04 -19.30
C TYR A 101 -33.33 3.67 -19.86
N TYR A 102 -33.20 4.85 -20.46
CA TYR A 102 -34.31 5.57 -21.08
C TYR A 102 -33.85 6.40 -22.28
N ILE A 103 -34.80 6.67 -23.16
CA ILE A 103 -34.67 7.58 -24.28
C ILE A 103 -35.30 8.92 -23.89
N GLU A 104 -34.49 9.96 -23.79
CA GLU A 104 -34.93 11.32 -23.47
C GLU A 104 -35.15 12.12 -24.76
N ILE A 105 -36.37 12.62 -24.91
CA ILE A 105 -36.82 13.39 -26.07
C ILE A 105 -37.37 14.74 -25.59
N SER A 106 -36.99 15.84 -26.25
CA SER A 106 -37.48 17.16 -25.89
C SER A 106 -38.99 17.26 -26.10
N ARG A 107 -39.65 18.04 -25.25
CA ARG A 107 -41.12 18.20 -25.31
C ARG A 107 -41.62 18.71 -26.67
N SER A 108 -40.81 19.53 -27.35
CA SER A 108 -41.07 20.05 -28.70
C SER A 108 -41.06 18.98 -29.81
N ALA A 109 -40.52 17.79 -29.53
CA ALA A 109 -40.43 16.68 -30.48
C ALA A 109 -41.30 15.49 -30.05
N ALA A 110 -42.13 15.63 -29.02
CA ALA A 110 -42.99 14.58 -28.48
C ALA A 110 -43.98 14.04 -29.54
N ASP A 111 -44.44 14.90 -30.45
CA ASP A 111 -45.38 14.50 -31.52
C ASP A 111 -44.74 13.57 -32.57
N LYS A 112 -43.40 13.45 -32.58
CA LYS A 112 -42.64 12.57 -33.49
C LYS A 112 -42.29 11.22 -32.87
N VAL A 113 -42.76 10.95 -31.65
CA VAL A 113 -42.45 9.72 -30.92
C VAL A 113 -43.24 8.55 -31.52
N PRO A 114 -42.59 7.45 -31.91
CA PRO A 114 -43.27 6.25 -32.42
C PRO A 114 -44.18 5.57 -31.39
N ALA A 115 -45.15 4.78 -31.86
CA ALA A 115 -46.10 4.09 -30.97
C ALA A 115 -45.47 2.96 -30.14
N ASP A 116 -44.33 2.40 -30.58
CA ASP A 116 -43.55 1.39 -29.86
C ASP A 116 -42.76 1.93 -28.67
N TYR A 117 -42.79 3.25 -28.43
CA TYR A 117 -42.13 3.88 -27.30
C TYR A 117 -43.07 3.94 -26.10
N VAL A 118 -42.73 3.21 -25.04
CA VAL A 118 -43.49 3.20 -23.80
C VAL A 118 -43.00 4.32 -22.89
N ARG A 119 -43.85 5.31 -22.60
CA ARG A 119 -43.50 6.45 -21.74
C ARG A 119 -43.27 6.00 -20.30
N LYS A 120 -42.13 6.40 -19.72
CA LYS A 120 -41.72 6.10 -18.33
C LYS A 120 -41.87 7.28 -17.39
N GLN A 121 -41.48 8.48 -17.82
CA GLN A 121 -41.45 9.66 -16.96
C GLN A 121 -41.57 10.95 -17.78
N THR A 122 -42.28 11.95 -17.25
CA THR A 122 -42.32 13.30 -17.82
C THR A 122 -41.53 14.24 -16.91
N ILE A 123 -40.61 15.02 -17.49
CA ILE A 123 -39.87 16.08 -16.79
C ILE A 123 -40.21 17.45 -17.39
N LYS A 124 -39.75 18.54 -16.76
CA LYS A 124 -40.17 19.92 -17.12
C LYS A 124 -40.00 20.23 -18.62
N ASN A 125 -38.89 19.77 -19.23
CA ASN A 125 -38.50 20.09 -20.60
C ASN A 125 -38.41 18.89 -21.56
N ALA A 126 -38.66 17.67 -21.09
CA ALA A 126 -38.49 16.45 -21.88
C ALA A 126 -39.40 15.31 -21.39
N GLU A 127 -39.59 14.31 -22.24
CA GLU A 127 -40.26 13.06 -21.92
C GLU A 127 -39.28 11.89 -22.06
N ARG A 128 -39.39 10.90 -21.17
CA ARG A 128 -38.54 9.71 -21.14
C ARG A 128 -39.34 8.48 -21.53
N TYR A 129 -38.80 7.69 -22.45
CA TYR A 129 -39.42 6.50 -23.00
C TYR A 129 -38.49 5.29 -22.89
N ILE A 130 -39.06 4.10 -23.03
CA ILE A 130 -38.33 2.85 -23.20
C ILE A 130 -38.91 2.09 -24.39
N THR A 131 -38.09 1.26 -25.02
CA THR A 131 -38.48 0.32 -26.08
C THR A 131 -38.20 -1.11 -25.60
N ASP A 132 -38.83 -2.10 -26.21
CA ASP A 132 -38.57 -3.51 -25.87
C ASP A 132 -37.11 -3.88 -26.10
N GLU A 133 -36.52 -3.42 -27.21
CA GLU A 133 -35.11 -3.62 -27.54
C GLU A 133 -34.15 -3.03 -26.48
N LEU A 134 -34.41 -1.79 -26.03
CA LEU A 134 -33.59 -1.17 -24.98
C LEU A 134 -33.74 -1.89 -23.63
N LYS A 135 -34.92 -2.43 -23.35
CA LYS A 135 -35.22 -3.18 -22.12
C LYS A 135 -34.56 -4.56 -22.11
N GLU A 136 -34.55 -5.26 -23.24
CA GLU A 136 -33.84 -6.54 -23.38
C GLU A 136 -32.33 -6.34 -23.16
N TYR A 137 -31.76 -5.34 -23.84
CA TYR A 137 -30.36 -4.98 -23.65
C TYR A 137 -30.05 -4.61 -22.19
N GLU A 138 -30.89 -3.79 -21.56
CA GLU A 138 -30.74 -3.42 -20.15
C GLU A 138 -30.67 -4.65 -19.24
N THR A 139 -31.59 -5.61 -19.44
CA THR A 139 -31.66 -6.83 -18.62
C THR A 139 -30.39 -7.67 -18.79
N GLN A 140 -29.88 -7.79 -20.02
CA GLN A 140 -28.65 -8.54 -20.30
C GLN A 140 -27.42 -7.83 -19.72
N ALA A 141 -27.30 -6.52 -19.90
CA ALA A 141 -26.16 -5.73 -19.45
C ALA A 141 -26.08 -5.67 -17.92
N LEU A 142 -27.18 -5.40 -17.23
CA LEU A 142 -27.23 -5.39 -15.76
C LEU A 142 -26.93 -6.79 -15.19
N SER A 143 -27.48 -7.84 -15.79
CA SER A 143 -27.20 -9.20 -15.34
C SER A 143 -25.72 -9.59 -15.54
N ALA A 144 -25.08 -9.14 -16.63
CA ALA A 144 -23.66 -9.38 -16.85
C ALA A 144 -22.79 -8.60 -15.87
N GLU A 145 -23.14 -7.34 -15.56
CA GLU A 145 -22.42 -6.50 -14.60
C GLU A 145 -22.52 -7.06 -13.17
N GLU A 146 -23.71 -7.49 -12.73
CA GLU A 146 -23.91 -8.15 -11.43
C GLU A 146 -23.10 -9.45 -11.34
N LYS A 147 -23.16 -10.31 -12.36
CA LYS A 147 -22.37 -11.56 -12.40
C LYS A 147 -20.87 -11.30 -12.42
N ALA A 148 -20.42 -10.27 -13.15
CA ALA A 148 -19.01 -9.89 -13.17
C ALA A 148 -18.55 -9.49 -11.76
N LEU A 149 -19.34 -8.69 -11.06
CA LEU A 149 -19.02 -8.25 -9.70
C LEU A 149 -19.02 -9.42 -8.71
N GLU A 150 -19.99 -10.31 -8.78
CA GLU A 150 -20.04 -11.51 -7.93
C GLU A 150 -18.84 -12.43 -8.18
N LEU A 151 -18.51 -12.71 -9.45
CA LEU A 151 -17.36 -13.53 -9.82
C LEU A 151 -16.05 -12.88 -9.38
N GLU A 152 -15.93 -11.57 -9.56
CA GLU A 152 -14.76 -10.80 -9.12
C GLU A 152 -14.56 -10.88 -7.59
N GLN A 153 -15.64 -10.80 -6.81
CA GLN A 153 -15.57 -10.98 -5.35
C GLN A 153 -15.12 -12.39 -4.96
N GLN A 154 -15.61 -13.42 -5.65
CA GLN A 154 -15.20 -14.82 -5.42
C GLN A 154 -13.72 -15.02 -5.73
N LEU A 155 -13.26 -14.55 -6.90
CA LEU A 155 -11.85 -14.64 -7.30
C LEU A 155 -10.94 -13.93 -6.29
N PHE A 156 -11.33 -12.75 -5.83
CA PHE A 156 -10.58 -12.02 -4.80
C PHE A 156 -10.49 -12.80 -3.49
N GLU A 157 -11.58 -13.42 -3.04
CA GLU A 157 -11.57 -14.24 -1.82
C GLU A 157 -10.69 -15.49 -1.97
N ASP A 158 -10.66 -16.11 -3.15
CA ASP A 158 -9.78 -17.23 -3.44
C ASP A 158 -8.30 -16.82 -3.44
N ILE A 159 -7.96 -15.67 -4.03
CA ILE A 159 -6.60 -15.10 -3.96
C ILE A 159 -6.23 -14.80 -2.52
N ARG A 160 -7.15 -14.26 -1.72
CA ARG A 160 -6.93 -14.00 -0.29
C ARG A 160 -6.63 -15.29 0.47
N ARG A 161 -7.37 -16.37 0.19
CA ARG A 161 -7.16 -17.68 0.79
C ARG A 161 -5.81 -18.30 0.40
N GLN A 162 -5.41 -18.18 -0.87
CA GLN A 162 -4.10 -18.61 -1.34
C GLN A 162 -2.98 -17.80 -0.67
N SER A 163 -3.14 -16.48 -0.61
CA SER A 163 -2.18 -15.56 0.04
C SER A 163 -2.05 -15.84 1.54
N ALA A 164 -3.13 -16.24 2.21
CA ALA A 164 -3.11 -16.57 3.64
C ALA A 164 -2.17 -17.73 3.99
N GLN A 165 -1.87 -18.63 3.04
CA GLN A 165 -0.92 -19.72 3.24
C GLN A 165 0.52 -19.22 3.43
N TYR A 166 0.81 -18.00 2.99
CA TYR A 166 2.12 -17.38 3.08
C TYR A 166 2.30 -16.52 4.33
N VAL A 167 1.31 -16.42 5.23
CA VAL A 167 1.35 -15.51 6.40
C VAL A 167 2.59 -15.74 7.27
N SER A 168 2.91 -17.00 7.60
CA SER A 168 4.09 -17.32 8.43
C SER A 168 5.39 -16.90 7.72
N ARG A 169 5.51 -17.22 6.43
CA ARG A 169 6.63 -16.81 5.57
C ARG A 169 6.77 -15.27 5.52
N LEU A 170 5.67 -14.55 5.33
CA LEU A 170 5.62 -13.08 5.31
C LEU A 170 6.06 -12.46 6.63
N GLN A 171 5.63 -13.01 7.78
CA GLN A 171 6.04 -12.54 9.10
C GLN A 171 7.54 -12.72 9.32
N GLN A 172 8.08 -13.89 8.97
CA GLN A 172 9.53 -14.14 9.06
C GLN A 172 10.33 -13.20 8.16
N LEU A 173 9.85 -12.96 6.94
CA LEU A 173 10.47 -12.00 6.03
C LEU A 173 10.42 -10.58 6.62
N ALA A 174 9.28 -10.15 7.17
CA ALA A 174 9.12 -8.85 7.80
C ALA A 174 10.09 -8.66 8.97
N ASP A 175 10.24 -9.67 9.84
CA ASP A 175 11.21 -9.64 10.96
C ASP A 175 12.66 -9.57 10.46
N THR A 176 12.96 -10.26 9.37
CA THR A 176 14.28 -10.24 8.72
C THR A 176 14.57 -8.84 8.17
N LEU A 177 13.60 -8.25 7.47
CA LEU A 177 13.71 -6.89 6.92
C LEU A 177 13.86 -5.84 8.03
N ALA A 178 13.11 -5.96 9.13
CA ALA A 178 13.20 -5.07 10.27
C ALA A 178 14.58 -5.11 10.94
N GLN A 179 15.17 -6.31 11.06
CA GLN A 179 16.54 -6.45 11.56
C GLN A 179 17.56 -5.81 10.61
N CYS A 180 17.43 -6.03 9.30
CA CYS A 180 18.29 -5.41 8.30
C CYS A 180 18.19 -3.87 8.35
N ASP A 181 16.99 -3.32 8.46
CA ASP A 181 16.75 -1.88 8.57
C ASP A 181 17.39 -1.29 9.84
N CYS A 182 17.18 -1.92 11.00
CA CYS A 182 17.79 -1.50 12.25
C CYS A 182 19.32 -1.51 12.19
N LEU A 183 19.93 -2.59 11.70
CA LEU A 183 21.38 -2.72 11.56
C LEU A 183 21.94 -1.69 10.56
N ALA A 184 21.26 -1.46 9.44
CA ALA A 184 21.66 -0.46 8.45
C ALA A 184 21.58 0.95 9.05
N ALA A 185 20.52 1.26 9.80
CA ALA A 185 20.36 2.54 10.50
C ALA A 185 21.47 2.76 11.55
N LEU A 186 21.79 1.74 12.35
CA LEU A 186 22.88 1.79 13.33
C LEU A 186 24.24 1.97 12.65
N GLY A 187 24.52 1.24 11.57
CA GLY A 187 25.75 1.39 10.80
C GLY A 187 25.89 2.78 10.16
N PHE A 188 24.80 3.31 9.61
CA PHE A 188 24.74 4.67 9.08
C PHE A 188 24.99 5.72 10.16
N LEU A 189 24.33 5.60 11.32
CA LEU A 189 24.50 6.52 12.44
C LEU A 189 25.93 6.46 13.00
N ALA A 190 26.49 5.26 13.15
CA ALA A 190 27.85 5.10 13.65
C ALA A 190 28.87 5.78 12.74
N LYS A 191 28.74 5.61 11.42
CA LYS A 191 29.61 6.29 10.45
C LYS A 191 29.41 7.81 10.45
N ARG A 192 28.16 8.27 10.48
CA ARG A 192 27.83 9.70 10.41
C ARG A 192 28.26 10.46 11.66
N ARG A 193 28.15 9.84 12.83
CA ARG A 193 28.42 10.46 14.14
C ARG A 193 29.77 10.07 14.73
N ASN A 194 30.60 9.35 13.97
CA ASN A 194 31.88 8.81 14.42
C ASN A 194 31.78 8.01 15.72
N TYR A 195 30.73 7.17 15.85
CA TYR A 195 30.64 6.25 16.98
C TYR A 195 31.62 5.10 16.79
N ILE A 196 32.10 4.58 17.92
CA ILE A 196 33.02 3.46 17.97
C ILE A 196 32.33 2.22 18.52
N ARG A 197 32.77 1.04 18.07
CA ARG A 197 32.32 -0.22 18.66
C ARG A 197 32.96 -0.37 20.05
N PRO A 198 32.18 -0.47 21.14
CA PRO A 198 32.73 -0.67 22.48
C PRO A 198 33.36 -2.07 22.60
N LYS A 199 34.36 -2.19 23.49
CA LYS A 199 34.94 -3.47 23.88
C LYS A 199 34.25 -3.96 25.15
N MET A 200 33.59 -5.11 25.05
CA MET A 200 32.97 -5.76 26.20
C MET A 200 34.01 -6.64 26.91
N THR A 201 33.98 -6.66 28.24
CA THR A 201 34.86 -7.47 29.10
C THR A 201 34.06 -8.09 30.24
N ASP A 202 34.52 -9.22 30.78
CA ASP A 202 33.91 -9.86 31.96
C ASP A 202 34.31 -9.19 33.29
N GLY A 203 35.17 -8.17 33.25
CA GLY A 203 35.59 -7.40 34.41
C GLY A 203 34.54 -6.38 34.86
N SER A 204 34.75 -5.79 36.04
CA SER A 204 33.90 -4.72 36.61
C SER A 204 34.34 -3.31 36.20
N GLU A 205 35.29 -3.19 35.27
CA GLU A 205 35.86 -1.91 34.85
C GLU A 205 35.01 -1.24 33.77
N LEU A 206 34.68 0.03 33.99
CA LEU A 206 34.06 0.92 33.01
C LEU A 206 35.06 2.00 32.64
N ILE A 207 35.49 2.00 31.37
CA ILE A 207 36.40 3.00 30.82
C ILE A 207 35.73 3.62 29.60
N ILE A 208 35.45 4.92 29.67
CA ILE A 208 34.95 5.72 28.56
C ILE A 208 35.92 6.88 28.38
N ASN A 209 36.51 7.00 27.19
CA ASN A 209 37.38 8.11 26.82
C ASN A 209 36.62 9.04 25.86
N ASP A 210 36.72 10.34 26.07
CA ASP A 210 36.05 11.38 25.28
C ASP A 210 34.55 11.10 25.04
N GLY A 211 33.87 10.60 26.07
CA GLY A 211 32.45 10.25 25.97
C GLY A 211 31.58 11.47 25.69
N LYS A 212 30.60 11.31 24.81
CA LYS A 212 29.59 12.35 24.50
C LYS A 212 28.18 11.87 24.79
N HIS A 213 27.34 12.78 25.29
CA HIS A 213 25.92 12.50 25.46
C HIS A 213 25.28 12.36 24.05
N PRO A 214 24.66 11.23 23.68
CA PRO A 214 24.29 10.95 22.29
C PRO A 214 23.24 11.91 21.71
N VAL A 215 22.43 12.53 22.56
CA VAL A 215 21.46 13.58 22.15
C VAL A 215 22.08 14.98 22.19
N LEU A 216 22.62 15.41 23.34
CA LEU A 216 23.15 16.77 23.50
C LEU A 216 24.43 17.02 22.68
N GLY A 217 25.26 16.00 22.47
CA GLY A 217 26.44 16.10 21.63
C GLY A 217 26.10 16.41 20.17
N GLU A 218 24.97 15.92 19.67
CA GLU A 218 24.46 16.26 18.34
C GLU A 218 23.81 17.65 18.31
N ALA A 219 23.06 18.01 19.36
CA ALA A 219 22.36 19.30 19.42
C ALA A 219 23.33 20.49 19.56
N LEU A 220 24.41 20.32 20.33
CA LEU A 220 25.40 21.36 20.61
C LEU A 220 26.63 21.26 19.70
N GLY A 221 26.83 20.12 19.03
CA GLY A 221 27.93 19.90 18.09
C GLY A 221 29.31 20.18 18.71
N PRO A 222 30.11 21.09 18.14
CA PRO A 222 31.45 21.39 18.64
C PRO A 222 31.48 22.06 20.02
N GLU A 223 30.36 22.61 20.50
CA GLU A 223 30.28 23.22 21.83
C GLU A 223 30.15 22.17 22.95
N PHE A 224 29.82 20.92 22.62
CA PHE A 224 29.74 19.85 23.61
C PHE A 224 31.15 19.40 24.01
N VAL A 225 31.48 19.56 25.30
CA VAL A 225 32.75 19.08 25.87
C VAL A 225 32.62 17.60 26.23
N PRO A 226 33.39 16.70 25.58
CA PRO A 226 33.42 15.28 25.93
C PRO A 226 34.04 15.05 27.31
N ASN A 227 33.71 13.93 27.96
CA ASN A 227 34.21 13.61 29.31
C ASN A 227 34.66 12.15 29.41
N ASP A 228 35.76 11.94 30.12
CA ASP A 228 36.27 10.62 30.49
C ASP A 228 35.52 10.08 31.72
N ILE A 229 35.39 8.75 31.80
CA ILE A 229 34.85 8.03 32.95
C ILE A 229 35.72 6.80 33.20
N GLU A 230 36.24 6.67 34.42
CA GLU A 230 36.87 5.45 34.92
C GLU A 230 36.16 5.02 36.22
N LEU A 231 35.67 3.78 36.25
CA LEU A 231 34.96 3.19 37.39
C LEU A 231 35.34 1.70 37.50
N GLY A 232 35.38 1.17 38.71
CA GLY A 232 35.79 -0.20 39.00
C GLY A 232 37.30 -0.40 39.08
N GLY A 233 37.73 -1.62 39.40
CA GLY A 233 39.15 -1.97 39.51
C GLY A 233 39.89 -1.10 40.54
N LYS A 234 40.94 -0.40 40.09
CA LYS A 234 41.73 0.51 40.94
C LYS A 234 41.07 1.87 41.19
N ALA A 235 40.10 2.27 40.36
CA ALA A 235 39.40 3.56 40.46
C ALA A 235 38.29 3.54 41.54
N GLY A 236 37.86 2.35 41.96
CA GLY A 236 36.79 2.16 42.94
C GLY A 236 35.39 2.18 42.30
N ASP A 237 34.40 1.71 43.05
CA ASP A 237 33.05 1.45 42.51
C ASP A 237 32.09 2.65 42.62
N TYR A 238 32.55 3.76 43.22
CA TYR A 238 31.73 4.93 43.48
C TYR A 238 32.44 6.21 43.07
N LEU A 239 31.71 7.08 42.36
CA LEU A 239 32.19 8.41 41.97
C LEU A 239 31.36 9.49 42.68
N ILE A 240 32.03 10.33 43.48
CA ILE A 240 31.39 11.50 44.11
C ILE A 240 31.53 12.71 43.16
N VAL A 241 30.46 13.01 42.43
CA VAL A 241 30.44 14.12 41.46
C VAL A 241 29.91 15.40 42.12
N THR A 242 30.78 16.39 42.34
CA THR A 242 30.42 17.70 42.89
C THR A 242 30.69 18.82 41.88
N GLY A 243 30.11 20.00 42.09
CA GLY A 243 30.25 21.16 41.21
C GLY A 243 29.07 22.14 41.30
N PRO A 244 29.20 23.37 40.79
CA PRO A 244 28.16 24.40 40.87
C PRO A 244 26.90 24.03 40.07
N ASN A 245 25.79 24.73 40.30
CA ASN A 245 24.58 24.52 39.50
C ASN A 245 24.88 24.77 38.01
N MET A 246 24.19 24.02 37.14
CA MET A 246 24.34 24.08 35.67
C MET A 246 25.73 23.66 35.14
N SER A 247 26.61 23.08 35.98
CA SER A 247 27.95 22.61 35.58
C SER A 247 27.96 21.26 34.83
N GLY A 248 26.82 20.79 34.31
CA GLY A 248 26.73 19.54 33.55
C GLY A 248 26.73 18.24 34.36
N LYS A 249 26.69 18.26 35.71
CA LYS A 249 26.69 17.03 36.55
C LYS A 249 25.64 15.99 36.13
N SER A 250 24.39 16.42 35.93
CA SER A 250 23.31 15.52 35.50
C SER A 250 23.48 15.03 34.06
N THR A 251 24.09 15.85 33.20
CA THR A 251 24.44 15.47 31.82
C THR A 251 25.49 14.37 31.81
N TYR A 252 26.54 14.51 32.63
CA TYR A 252 27.59 13.50 32.78
C TYR A 252 27.01 12.15 33.23
N ILE A 253 26.17 12.13 34.27
CA ILE A 253 25.56 10.87 34.77
C ILE A 253 24.67 10.23 33.69
N ARG A 254 23.82 11.01 33.01
CA ARG A 254 22.95 10.48 31.94
C ARG A 254 23.73 10.01 30.74
N GLN A 255 24.79 10.72 30.36
CA GLN A 255 25.69 10.30 29.29
C GLN A 255 26.25 8.92 29.60
N THR A 256 26.81 8.70 30.80
CA THR A 256 27.36 7.41 31.21
C THR A 256 26.33 6.30 31.04
N ALA A 257 25.12 6.49 31.58
CA ALA A 257 24.05 5.51 31.50
C ALA A 257 23.62 5.21 30.06
N LEU A 258 23.50 6.24 29.21
CA LEU A 258 23.10 6.08 27.80
C LEU A 258 24.17 5.38 26.98
N LEU A 259 25.46 5.69 27.20
CA LEU A 259 26.56 5.04 26.51
C LEU A 259 26.62 3.54 26.86
N ILE A 260 26.39 3.19 28.12
CA ILE A 260 26.28 1.79 28.55
C ILE A 260 25.07 1.10 27.91
N LEU A 261 23.90 1.76 27.91
CA LEU A 261 22.69 1.23 27.28
C LEU A 261 22.93 0.93 25.79
N MET A 262 23.53 1.87 25.06
CA MET A 262 23.86 1.70 23.64
C MET A 262 24.89 0.61 23.40
N ALA A 263 25.81 0.38 24.32
CA ALA A 263 26.80 -0.70 24.21
C ALA A 263 26.19 -2.10 24.38
N GLN A 264 25.02 -2.21 25.02
CA GLN A 264 24.29 -3.46 25.24
C GLN A 264 23.21 -3.77 24.19
N ALA A 265 22.91 -2.79 23.31
CA ALA A 265 21.83 -2.86 22.33
C ALA A 265 22.23 -3.54 21.00
#